data_AF-A0A1F8NGB8-F1
#
_entry.id   AF-A0A1F8NGB8-F1
#
_cell.length_a   1.000
_cell.length_b   1.000
_cell.length_c   1.000
_cell.angle_alpha   90.00
_cell.angle_beta   90.00
_cell.angle_gamma   90.00
#
_symmetry.space_group_name_H-M   'P 1'
#
loop_
_entity.id
_entity.type
_entity.pdbx_description
1 polymer ?
#
loop_
_entity_poly.entity_id
_entity_poly.type
_entity_poly.pdbx_seq_one_letter_code
_entity_poly.pdbx_strand_id
1 'polypeptide(L)'
;MKPRLLRLFLLLVGLLLWMPVSAGAQEGEPTDDEVNAIAHQLYCPVCENIPLDVCPTQACVQWRGTIRQMLREGRTEEEIKDYFVQQYGERVLATPPARGFNWLAYVIPPAAFLGGAIVLAQTMRRWRRPAREEAASPAPQAEDPFIERLEQELRKRA
;
A
#
# COMPACT_ATOMS: atom_id res chain seq x y z
N MET A 1 -0.12 9.70 -73.04
CA MET A 1 0.13 10.05 -71.63
C MET A 1 1.36 9.29 -71.15
N LYS A 2 2.38 9.97 -70.61
CA LYS A 2 3.73 9.39 -70.43
C LYS A 2 3.73 8.37 -69.27
N PRO A 3 4.22 7.13 -69.43
CA PRO A 3 4.20 6.08 -68.40
C PRO A 3 5.00 6.46 -67.13
N ARG A 4 5.89 7.46 -67.23
CA ARG A 4 6.60 8.04 -66.09
C ARG A 4 5.68 8.85 -65.15
N LEU A 5 4.67 9.54 -65.69
CA LEU A 5 3.68 10.27 -64.89
C LEU A 5 2.75 9.31 -64.16
N LEU A 6 2.39 8.18 -64.78
CA LEU A 6 1.56 7.14 -64.16
C LEU A 6 2.26 6.46 -62.97
N ARG A 7 3.56 6.15 -63.10
CA ARG A 7 4.36 5.58 -62.00
C ARG A 7 4.56 6.56 -60.85
N LEU A 8 4.79 7.84 -61.15
CA LEU A 8 4.93 8.87 -60.13
C LEU A 8 3.62 9.06 -59.35
N PHE A 9 2.49 9.02 -60.06
CA PHE A 9 1.16 9.09 -59.46
C PHE A 9 0.87 7.90 -58.55
N LEU A 10 1.20 6.67 -58.97
CA LEU A 10 1.04 5.47 -58.15
C LEU A 10 1.93 5.49 -56.89
N LEU A 11 3.16 6.00 -56.98
CA LEU A 11 4.05 6.15 -55.83
C LEU A 11 3.53 7.20 -54.83
N LEU A 12 2.99 8.31 -55.32
CA LEU A 12 2.37 9.36 -54.48
C LEU A 12 1.13 8.84 -53.74
N VAL A 13 0.27 8.10 -54.43
CA VAL A 13 -0.92 7.48 -53.82
C VAL A 13 -0.52 6.42 -52.80
N GLY A 14 0.49 5.58 -53.11
CA GLY A 14 1.02 4.60 -52.16
C GLY A 14 1.62 5.24 -50.90
N LEU A 15 2.31 6.37 -51.04
CA LEU A 15 2.87 7.12 -49.91
C LEU A 15 1.79 7.78 -49.04
N LEU A 16 0.71 8.28 -49.66
CA LEU A 16 -0.45 8.79 -48.92
C LEU A 16 -1.20 7.68 -48.15
N LEU A 17 -1.24 6.45 -48.68
CA LEU A 17 -1.87 5.31 -47.98
C LEU A 17 -1.07 4.80 -46.77
N TRP A 18 0.20 5.17 -46.65
CA TRP A 18 1.05 4.80 -45.51
C TRP A 18 1.00 5.80 -44.34
N MET A 19 0.24 6.89 -44.46
CA MET A 19 -0.01 7.72 -43.30
C MET A 19 -0.85 6.93 -42.28
N PRO A 20 -0.39 6.82 -41.02
CA PRO A 20 -1.22 6.25 -39.98
C PRO A 20 -2.42 7.18 -39.82
N VAL A 21 -3.60 6.69 -40.18
CA VAL A 21 -4.84 7.33 -39.78
C VAL A 21 -4.93 7.08 -38.28
N SER A 22 -4.53 8.07 -37.49
CA SER A 22 -4.90 8.14 -36.08
C SER A 22 -6.41 8.26 -36.05
N ALA A 23 -7.10 7.12 -36.01
CA ALA A 23 -8.49 7.06 -35.62
C ALA A 23 -8.50 7.51 -34.16
N GLY A 24 -8.83 8.79 -33.94
CA GLY A 24 -9.25 9.24 -32.63
C GLY A 24 -10.49 8.43 -32.31
N ALA A 25 -10.31 7.35 -31.55
CA ALA A 25 -11.42 6.68 -30.91
C ALA A 25 -12.16 7.79 -30.16
N GLN A 26 -13.43 8.01 -30.49
CA GLN A 26 -14.31 8.74 -29.60
C GLN A 26 -14.37 7.89 -28.34
N GLU A 27 -13.45 8.15 -27.40
CA GLU A 27 -13.62 7.73 -26.02
C GLU A 27 -15.01 8.22 -25.64
N GLY A 28 -15.90 7.27 -25.34
CA GLY A 28 -17.27 7.59 -24.99
C GLY A 28 -17.31 8.61 -23.85
N GLU A 29 -18.43 9.30 -23.69
CA GLU A 29 -18.63 10.16 -22.52
C GLU A 29 -18.29 9.36 -21.24
N PRO A 30 -17.40 9.88 -20.37
CA PRO A 30 -17.03 9.21 -19.14
C PRO A 30 -18.26 8.89 -18.32
N THR A 31 -18.36 7.62 -17.94
CA THR A 31 -19.46 7.11 -17.15
C THR A 31 -19.46 7.73 -15.75
N ASP A 32 -20.63 7.74 -15.11
CA ASP A 32 -20.73 8.20 -13.73
C ASP A 32 -19.87 7.34 -12.79
N ASP A 33 -19.68 6.06 -13.10
CA ASP A 33 -18.83 5.15 -12.34
C ASP A 33 -17.34 5.55 -12.43
N GLU A 34 -16.85 5.92 -13.61
CA GLU A 34 -15.48 6.42 -13.79
C GLU A 34 -15.25 7.74 -13.04
N VAL A 35 -16.23 8.65 -13.10
CA VAL A 35 -16.17 9.90 -12.34
C VAL A 35 -16.17 9.64 -10.84
N ASN A 36 -17.05 8.75 -10.36
CA ASN A 36 -17.17 8.41 -8.94
C ASN A 36 -15.94 7.61 -8.44
N ALA A 37 -15.28 6.83 -9.29
CA ALA A 37 -14.02 6.15 -8.98
C ALA A 37 -12.89 7.14 -8.65
N ILE A 38 -12.94 8.36 -9.18
CA ILE A 38 -12.00 9.43 -8.77
C ILE A 38 -12.57 10.23 -7.60
N ALA A 39 -13.87 10.56 -7.66
CA ALA A 39 -14.53 11.39 -6.66
C ALA A 39 -14.49 10.77 -5.24
N HIS A 40 -14.59 9.44 -5.09
CA HIS A 40 -14.52 8.79 -3.78
C HIS A 40 -13.14 8.91 -3.11
N GLN A 41 -12.10 9.23 -3.88
CA GLN A 41 -10.73 9.43 -3.39
C GLN A 41 -10.47 10.88 -2.98
N LEU A 42 -11.47 11.75 -3.13
CA LEU A 42 -11.42 13.17 -2.83
C LEU A 42 -12.47 13.51 -1.77
N TYR A 43 -12.09 14.31 -0.78
CA TYR A 43 -12.99 14.88 0.22
C TYR A 43 -13.42 16.28 -0.17
N CYS A 44 -14.67 16.63 0.15
CA CYS A 44 -15.17 17.97 -0.05
C CYS A 44 -14.39 18.97 0.82
N PRO A 45 -13.71 20.00 0.26
CA PRO A 45 -12.96 20.98 1.05
C PRO A 45 -13.84 21.90 1.91
N VAL A 46 -15.16 21.92 1.65
CA VAL A 46 -16.14 22.79 2.34
C VAL A 46 -16.97 22.02 3.36
N CYS A 47 -17.15 20.70 3.18
CA CYS A 47 -17.91 19.86 4.10
C CYS A 47 -16.96 19.08 5.02
N GLU A 48 -17.41 18.77 6.23
CA GLU A 48 -16.60 18.00 7.18
C GLU A 48 -16.65 16.51 6.87
N ASN A 49 -15.52 15.93 6.46
CA ASN A 49 -15.33 14.48 6.27
C ASN A 49 -16.36 13.80 5.34
N ILE A 50 -16.82 14.49 4.31
CA ILE A 50 -17.73 13.91 3.29
C ILE A 50 -16.97 13.73 1.98
N PRO A 51 -16.91 12.50 1.41
CA PRO A 51 -16.29 12.28 0.12
C PRO A 51 -17.14 12.86 -1.02
N LEU A 52 -16.48 13.17 -2.13
CA LEU A 52 -17.04 13.98 -3.22
C LEU A 52 -18.16 13.25 -3.98
N ASP A 53 -18.12 11.91 -4.01
CA ASP A 53 -19.08 11.03 -4.66
C ASP A 53 -20.46 11.02 -3.97
N VAL A 54 -20.49 11.06 -2.63
CA VAL A 54 -21.74 11.05 -1.86
C VAL A 54 -22.24 12.44 -1.48
N CYS A 55 -21.41 13.47 -1.60
CA CYS A 55 -21.74 14.83 -1.20
C CYS A 55 -22.88 15.42 -2.08
N PRO A 56 -24.03 15.80 -1.50
CA PRO A 56 -25.19 16.29 -2.26
C PRO A 56 -25.15 17.80 -2.56
N THR A 57 -24.10 18.51 -2.15
CA THR A 57 -24.03 19.98 -2.33
C THR A 57 -23.82 20.35 -3.80
N GLN A 58 -24.26 21.55 -4.19
CA GLN A 58 -24.04 22.08 -5.54
C GLN A 58 -22.55 22.13 -5.91
N ALA A 59 -21.67 22.42 -4.94
CA ALA A 59 -20.23 22.44 -5.15
C ALA A 59 -19.69 21.06 -5.54
N CYS A 60 -20.13 20.00 -4.84
CA CYS A 60 -19.75 18.62 -5.13
C CYS A 60 -20.26 18.14 -6.49
N VAL A 61 -21.46 18.57 -6.90
CA VAL A 61 -21.96 18.33 -8.26
C VAL A 61 -21.08 19.01 -9.31
N GLN A 62 -20.69 20.27 -9.09
CA GLN A 62 -19.81 21.00 -9.99
C GLN A 62 -18.43 20.34 -10.09
N TRP A 63 -17.82 19.94 -8.97
CA TRP A 63 -16.51 19.29 -8.97
C TRP A 63 -16.53 17.93 -9.66
N ARG A 64 -17.58 17.11 -9.50
CA ARG A 64 -17.76 15.90 -10.32
C ARG A 64 -17.91 16.22 -11.80
N GLY A 65 -18.55 17.34 -12.13
CA GLY A 65 -18.57 17.89 -13.49
C GLY A 65 -17.16 18.23 -14.00
N THR A 66 -16.31 18.83 -13.17
CA THR A 66 -14.90 19.10 -13.50
C THR A 66 -14.12 17.81 -13.72
N ILE A 67 -14.28 16.80 -12.86
CA ILE A 67 -13.66 15.48 -13.03
C ILE A 67 -14.08 14.87 -14.38
N ARG A 68 -15.38 14.88 -14.69
CA ARG A 68 -15.88 14.38 -15.99
C ARG A 68 -15.26 15.14 -17.16
N GLN A 69 -15.14 16.47 -17.05
CA GLN A 69 -14.49 17.25 -18.09
C GLN A 69 -13.02 16.86 -18.27
N MET A 70 -12.27 16.72 -17.18
CA MET A 70 -10.86 16.33 -17.24
C MET A 70 -10.66 14.92 -17.80
N LEU A 71 -11.55 13.99 -17.48
CA LEU A 71 -11.56 12.65 -18.08
C LEU A 71 -11.81 12.71 -19.60
N ARG A 72 -12.73 13.57 -20.07
CA ARG A 72 -12.94 13.81 -21.51
C ARG A 72 -11.73 14.44 -22.21
N GLU A 73 -10.93 15.19 -21.47
CA GLU A 73 -9.67 15.76 -21.95
C GLU A 73 -8.53 14.72 -22.00
N GLY A 74 -8.79 13.46 -21.61
CA GLY A 74 -7.80 12.38 -21.57
C GLY A 74 -6.82 12.50 -20.41
N ARG A 75 -7.15 13.26 -19.36
CA ARG A 75 -6.28 13.42 -18.19
C ARG A 75 -6.31 12.19 -17.31
N THR A 76 -5.17 11.87 -16.69
CA THR A 76 -5.08 10.73 -15.77
C THR A 76 -5.68 11.06 -14.40
N GLU A 77 -5.98 10.02 -13.64
CA GLU A 77 -6.48 10.14 -12.27
C GLU A 77 -5.52 10.95 -11.37
N GLU A 78 -4.21 10.76 -11.52
CA GLU A 78 -3.19 11.50 -10.78
C GLU A 78 -3.21 12.99 -11.14
N GLU A 79 -3.35 13.32 -12.43
CA GLU A 79 -3.44 14.72 -12.87
C GLU A 79 -4.69 15.41 -12.34
N ILE A 80 -5.80 14.68 -12.27
CA ILE A 80 -7.06 15.17 -11.68
C ILE A 80 -6.87 15.41 -10.18
N LYS A 81 -6.30 14.47 -9.44
CA LYS A 81 -6.00 14.63 -8.02
C LYS A 81 -5.06 15.81 -7.77
N ASP A 82 -3.98 15.91 -8.54
CA ASP A 82 -3.01 17.00 -8.43
C ASP A 82 -3.64 18.36 -8.74
N TYR A 83 -4.59 18.44 -9.68
CA TYR A 83 -5.38 19.65 -9.92
C TYR A 83 -6.15 20.07 -8.66
N PHE A 84 -6.88 19.15 -8.02
CA PHE A 84 -7.62 19.47 -6.80
C PHE A 84 -6.69 19.80 -5.63
N VAL A 85 -5.53 19.14 -5.51
CA VAL A 85 -4.52 19.46 -4.50
C VAL A 85 -3.93 20.85 -4.70
N GLN A 86 -3.67 21.26 -5.95
CA GLN A 86 -3.17 22.61 -6.25
C GLN A 86 -4.18 23.70 -5.86
N GLN A 87 -5.49 23.43 -6.01
CA GLN A 87 -6.53 24.41 -5.70
C GLN A 87 -6.92 24.44 -4.22
N TYR A 88 -6.95 23.29 -3.54
CA TYR A 88 -7.55 23.14 -2.21
C TYR A 88 -6.60 22.54 -1.15
N GLY A 89 -5.40 22.14 -1.55
CA GLY A 89 -4.37 21.55 -0.69
C GLY A 89 -4.47 20.02 -0.55
N GLU A 90 -3.48 19.43 0.12
CA GLU A 90 -3.38 17.97 0.28
C GLU A 90 -4.52 17.36 1.10
N ARG A 91 -5.23 18.16 1.92
CA ARG A 91 -6.35 17.69 2.76
C ARG A 91 -7.55 17.18 1.95
N VAL A 92 -7.59 17.48 0.66
CA VAL A 92 -8.65 16.99 -0.24
C VAL A 92 -8.42 15.53 -0.59
N LEU A 93 -7.18 15.03 -0.55
CA LEU A 93 -6.93 13.62 -0.81
C LEU A 93 -7.40 12.77 0.37
N ALA A 94 -8.09 11.67 0.06
CA ALA A 94 -8.47 10.69 1.07
C ALA A 94 -7.25 10.03 1.74
N THR A 95 -6.13 9.95 1.03
CA THR A 95 -4.86 9.46 1.57
C THR A 95 -3.76 10.51 1.40
N PRO A 96 -2.97 10.80 2.45
CA PRO A 96 -1.90 11.77 2.35
C PRO A 96 -0.83 11.25 1.36
N PRO A 97 -0.31 12.08 0.44
CA PRO A 97 0.71 11.62 -0.49
C PRO A 97 1.98 11.26 0.29
N ALA A 98 2.65 10.16 -0.07
CA ALA A 98 3.88 9.70 0.56
C ALA A 98 5.10 10.56 0.19
N ARG A 99 5.01 11.88 0.35
CA ARG A 99 6.06 12.87 0.09
C ARG A 99 6.34 13.68 1.37
N GLY A 100 7.54 14.21 1.53
CA GLY A 100 7.86 15.14 2.62
C GLY A 100 7.88 14.50 4.01
N PHE A 101 7.01 14.92 4.92
CA PHE A 101 6.89 14.31 6.26
C PHE A 101 5.93 13.10 6.28
N ASN A 102 5.00 13.04 5.32
CA ASN A 102 3.95 12.01 5.29
C ASN A 102 4.51 10.59 5.12
N TRP A 103 5.72 10.40 4.56
CA TRP A 103 6.33 9.06 4.45
C TRP A 103 6.56 8.40 5.82
N LEU A 104 6.75 9.18 6.90
CA LEU A 104 6.91 8.64 8.26
C LEU A 104 5.67 7.87 8.68
N ALA A 105 4.47 8.34 8.31
CA ALA A 105 3.22 7.65 8.63
C ALA A 105 3.16 6.23 8.02
N TYR A 106 3.87 6.01 6.91
CA TYR A 106 3.95 4.71 6.24
C TYR A 106 5.07 3.83 6.79
N VAL A 107 6.21 4.41 7.21
CA VAL A 107 7.40 3.63 7.65
C VAL A 107 7.40 3.34 9.15
N ILE A 108 6.87 4.24 9.99
CA ILE A 108 6.90 4.07 11.44
C ILE A 108 6.15 2.80 11.89
N PRO A 109 4.90 2.54 11.45
CA PRO A 109 4.17 1.35 11.89
C PRO A 109 4.90 0.02 11.60
N PRO A 110 5.38 -0.26 10.36
CA PRO A 110 6.12 -1.49 10.10
C PRO A 110 7.48 -1.53 10.82
N ALA A 111 8.19 -0.39 10.93
CA ALA A 111 9.45 -0.34 11.66
C ALA A 111 9.28 -0.64 13.16
N ALA A 112 8.24 -0.09 13.78
CA ALA A 112 7.90 -0.35 15.18
C ALA A 112 7.50 -1.82 15.39
N PHE A 113 6.71 -2.39 14.49
CA PHE A 113 6.33 -3.80 14.53
C PHE A 113 7.56 -4.73 14.43
N LEU A 114 8.44 -4.48 13.45
CA LEU A 114 9.67 -5.26 13.28
C LEU A 114 10.61 -5.11 14.49
N GLY A 115 10.78 -3.89 14.99
CA GLY A 115 11.57 -3.62 16.20
C GLY A 115 11.03 -4.39 17.41
N GLY A 116 9.71 -4.34 17.63
CA GLY A 116 9.05 -5.10 18.70
C GLY A 116 9.23 -6.61 18.54
N ALA A 117 9.05 -7.14 17.33
CA ALA A 117 9.24 -8.56 17.03
C ALA A 117 10.68 -9.02 17.29
N ILE A 118 11.69 -8.21 16.92
CA ILE A 118 13.10 -8.51 17.17
C ILE A 118 13.38 -8.55 18.68
N VAL A 119 12.93 -7.55 19.44
CA VAL A 119 13.11 -7.48 20.90
C VAL A 119 12.45 -8.68 21.59
N LEU A 120 11.24 -9.03 21.18
CA LEU A 120 10.53 -10.20 21.71
C LEU A 120 11.29 -11.50 21.41
N ALA A 121 11.72 -11.69 20.15
CA ALA A 121 12.48 -12.87 19.75
C ALA A 121 13.82 -13.00 20.51
N GLN A 122 14.53 -11.89 20.73
CA GLN A 122 15.75 -11.88 21.53
C GLN A 122 15.48 -12.25 22.99
N THR A 123 14.41 -11.71 23.58
CA THR A 123 14.02 -12.00 24.97
C THR A 123 13.63 -13.46 25.15
N MET A 124 12.81 -14.00 24.25
CA MET A 124 12.43 -15.42 24.25
C MET A 124 13.64 -16.34 24.07
N ARG A 125 14.58 -16.00 23.17
CA ARG A 125 15.82 -16.76 23.00
C ARG A 125 16.70 -16.74 24.25
N ARG A 126 16.75 -15.61 24.97
CA ARG A 126 17.48 -15.51 26.25
C ARG A 126 16.86 -16.38 27.33
N TRP A 127 15.53 -16.43 27.43
CA TRP A 127 14.84 -17.29 28.40
C TRP A 127 14.89 -18.78 28.05
N ARG A 128 15.02 -19.12 26.77
CA ARG A 128 15.17 -20.50 26.29
C ARG A 128 16.61 -20.99 26.27
N ARG A 129 17.60 -20.16 26.61
CA ARG A 129 18.93 -20.69 26.88
C ARG A 129 18.81 -21.55 28.13
N PRO A 130 19.04 -22.88 28.06
CA PRO A 130 19.22 -23.64 29.28
C PRO A 130 20.33 -22.92 30.04
N ALA A 131 20.14 -22.71 31.36
CA ALA A 131 21.25 -22.40 32.23
C ALA A 131 22.35 -23.37 31.81
N ARG A 132 23.44 -22.84 31.24
CA ARG A 132 24.56 -23.66 30.82
C ARG A 132 24.89 -24.48 32.03
N GLU A 133 24.65 -25.78 31.91
CA GLU A 133 24.86 -26.78 32.92
C GLU A 133 26.25 -26.50 33.47
N GLU A 134 26.26 -25.81 34.61
CA GLU A 134 27.43 -25.61 35.41
C GLU A 134 27.82 -27.03 35.73
N ALA A 135 28.86 -27.47 35.03
CA ALA A 135 29.24 -28.87 34.89
C ALA A 135 29.01 -29.53 36.24
N ALA A 136 28.10 -30.50 36.25
CA ALA A 136 27.84 -31.33 37.41
C ALA A 136 29.18 -31.91 37.84
N SER A 137 29.85 -31.22 38.77
CA SER A 137 30.85 -31.80 39.61
C SER A 137 30.09 -32.90 40.34
N PRO A 138 30.52 -34.18 40.28
CA PRO A 138 29.83 -35.22 40.99
C PRO A 138 29.75 -34.77 42.45
N ALA A 139 28.54 -34.46 42.90
CA ALA A 139 28.33 -34.06 44.29
C ALA A 139 28.94 -35.17 45.15
N PRO A 140 29.77 -34.84 46.16
CA PRO A 140 30.22 -35.86 47.09
C PRO A 140 28.95 -36.50 47.65
N GLN A 141 28.85 -37.82 47.54
CA GLN A 141 27.77 -38.59 48.14
C GLN A 141 27.84 -38.35 49.65
N ALA A 142 27.14 -37.33 50.11
CA ALA A 142 26.93 -37.11 51.52
C ALA A 142 25.95 -38.20 51.94
N GLU A 143 26.45 -39.23 52.62
CA GLU A 143 25.64 -40.15 53.42
C GLU A 143 24.81 -39.30 54.38
N ASP A 144 23.56 -39.04 53.98
CA ASP A 144 22.62 -38.28 54.78
C ASP A 144 22.18 -39.17 55.95
N PRO A 145 22.38 -38.75 57.21
CA PRO A 145 21.93 -39.48 58.41
C PRO A 145 20.42 -39.77 58.44
N PHE A 146 19.65 -39.12 57.57
CA PHE A 146 18.24 -39.41 57.34
C PHE A 146 18.01 -40.67 56.50
N ILE A 147 18.84 -40.91 55.47
CA ILE A 147 18.73 -42.08 54.59
C ILE A 147 19.08 -43.35 55.36
N GLU A 148 20.12 -43.33 56.19
CA GLU A 148 20.44 -44.47 57.07
C GLU A 148 19.31 -44.79 58.05
N ARG A 149 18.68 -43.76 58.63
CA ARG A 149 17.53 -43.96 59.54
C ARG A 149 16.34 -44.59 58.82
N LEU A 150 16.07 -44.16 57.58
CA LEU A 150 15.01 -44.73 56.77
C LEU A 150 15.29 -46.20 56.41
N GLU A 151 16.51 -46.54 56.03
CA GLU A 151 16.90 -47.92 55.74
C GLU A 151 16.80 -48.82 56.98
N GLN A 152 17.18 -48.31 58.16
CA GLN A 152 17.01 -49.02 59.42
C GLN A 152 15.53 -49.27 59.76
N GLU A 153 14.65 -48.31 59.50
CA GLU A 153 13.21 -48.51 59.69
C GLU A 153 12.62 -49.52 58.72
N LEU A 154 13.05 -49.51 57.45
CA LEU A 154 12.60 -50.48 56.44
C LEU A 154 13.03 -51.90 56.80
N ARG A 155 14.28 -52.09 57.26
CA ARG A 155 14.77 -53.41 57.71
C ARG A 155 14.07 -53.95 58.94
N LYS A 156 13.58 -53.08 59.83
CA LYS A 156 12.81 -53.50 61.02
C LYS A 156 11.37 -53.92 60.70
N ARG A 157 10.85 -53.54 59.52
CA ARG A 157 9.48 -53.83 59.08
C ARG A 157 9.38 -55.00 58.10
N ALA A 158 10.50 -55.54 57.64
CA ALA A 158 10.61 -56.77 56.86
C ALA A 158 10.84 -57.97 57.79
#